data_AF-A0A6G0RF76-F1
#
_entry.id   AF-A0A6G0RF76-F1
#
_cell.length_a   1.000
_cell.length_b   1.000
_cell.length_c   1.000
_cell.angle_alpha   90.00
_cell.angle_beta   90.00
_cell.angle_gamma   90.00
#
_symmetry.space_group_name_H-M   'P 1'
#
loop_
_entity.id
_entity.type
_entity.pdbx_description
1 polymer ?
#
loop_
_entity_poly.entity_id
_entity_poly.type
_entity_poly.pdbx_seq_one_letter_code
_entity_poly.pdbx_strand_id
1 'polypeptide(L)'
;MPRLSIATTIAMSAIVAVSVVPTAAGFQLGSGDRVMWENNCGFNGNDFRWMSGIPDDCGDVCASDSTCTHWMWTNYNGGVCWFKTGTRSAKISNTGTNCGYVVSRTEARGQAPAPATATSTSTLSAVSGLSSSEMGQMLSRINAYRAQYGLKALTIDSRLVTAASLHSRDQANRCTMSHTGSNGSGVGYRINAQGYDFEVAKENVAAGQNSVDDVMTAWWNSPGHRANLLSSDVSYVGF
;
A
#
# COMPACT_ATOMS: atom_id res chain seq x y z
N MET A 1 -61.57 31.69 -18.06
CA MET A 1 -60.37 32.40 -18.54
C MET A 1 -59.23 32.15 -17.55
N PRO A 2 -58.00 31.92 -18.02
CA PRO A 2 -57.12 30.89 -17.45
C PRO A 2 -56.29 31.37 -16.24
N ARG A 3 -56.01 30.42 -15.33
CA ARG A 3 -55.04 30.56 -14.24
C ARG A 3 -53.63 30.49 -14.82
N LEU A 4 -52.81 31.51 -14.56
CA LEU A 4 -51.38 31.50 -14.85
C LEU A 4 -50.69 30.41 -14.00
N SER A 5 -50.08 29.43 -14.66
CA SER A 5 -49.07 28.56 -14.06
C SER A 5 -47.69 29.15 -14.36
N ILE A 6 -47.00 29.59 -13.31
CA ILE A 6 -45.58 29.98 -13.37
C ILE A 6 -44.78 28.68 -13.31
N ALA A 7 -44.19 28.28 -14.44
CA ALA A 7 -43.21 27.20 -14.49
C ALA A 7 -41.81 27.79 -14.26
N THR A 8 -41.26 27.59 -13.06
CA THR A 8 -39.87 27.92 -12.75
C THR A 8 -38.98 26.76 -13.20
N THR A 9 -38.34 26.88 -14.36
CA THR A 9 -37.24 26.01 -14.77
C THR A 9 -35.99 26.35 -13.99
N ILE A 10 -35.59 25.49 -13.05
CA ILE A 10 -34.25 25.51 -12.45
C ILE A 10 -33.33 24.71 -13.35
N ALA A 11 -32.50 25.41 -14.14
CA ALA A 11 -31.39 24.81 -14.85
C ALA A 11 -30.28 24.45 -13.84
N MET A 12 -30.17 23.18 -13.46
CA MET A 12 -29.00 22.67 -12.76
C MET A 12 -27.84 22.56 -13.75
N SER A 13 -26.91 23.51 -13.70
CA SER A 13 -25.59 23.35 -14.31
C SER A 13 -24.77 22.41 -13.45
N ALA A 14 -24.68 21.14 -13.84
CA ALA A 14 -23.68 20.22 -13.33
C ALA A 14 -22.34 20.57 -14.01
N ILE A 15 -21.50 21.35 -13.33
CA ILE A 15 -20.08 21.47 -13.69
C ILE A 15 -19.45 20.13 -13.34
N VAL A 16 -19.32 19.24 -14.33
CA VAL A 16 -18.44 18.08 -14.23
C VAL A 16 -17.02 18.62 -14.33
N ALA A 17 -16.39 18.88 -13.18
CA ALA A 17 -14.95 19.04 -13.11
C ALA A 17 -14.33 17.67 -13.39
N VAL A 18 -14.10 17.35 -14.67
CA VAL A 18 -13.20 16.26 -15.03
C VAL A 18 -11.81 16.73 -14.66
N SER A 19 -11.35 16.36 -13.47
CA SER A 19 -9.94 16.41 -13.13
C SER A 19 -9.22 15.42 -14.04
N VAL A 20 -8.82 15.88 -15.22
CA VAL A 20 -7.84 15.18 -16.04
C VAL A 20 -6.54 15.26 -15.24
N VAL A 21 -6.28 14.26 -14.40
CA VAL A 21 -4.95 14.08 -13.83
C VAL A 21 -4.05 13.77 -15.03
N PRO A 22 -3.10 14.65 -15.39
CA PRO A 22 -2.18 14.32 -16.46
C PRO A 22 -1.43 13.06 -16.02
N THR A 23 -1.51 12.00 -16.79
CA THR A 23 -0.54 10.90 -16.72
C THR A 23 0.82 11.51 -17.02
N ALA A 24 1.56 11.88 -15.97
CA ALA A 24 2.84 12.54 -16.12
C ALA A 24 3.80 11.61 -16.89
N ALA A 25 4.15 12.03 -18.11
CA ALA A 25 5.23 11.43 -18.86
C ALA A 25 6.54 12.01 -18.32
N GLY A 26 7.36 11.18 -17.68
CA GLY A 26 8.67 11.57 -17.16
C GLY A 26 8.86 11.33 -15.67
N PHE A 27 10.08 11.60 -15.22
CA PHE A 27 10.47 11.48 -13.82
C PHE A 27 9.63 12.38 -12.91
N GLN A 28 9.19 11.81 -11.79
CA GLN A 28 8.40 12.44 -10.74
C GLN A 28 9.10 12.28 -9.38
N LEU A 29 8.82 13.21 -8.45
CA LEU A 29 9.38 13.15 -7.10
C LEU A 29 8.82 11.93 -6.33
N GLY A 30 9.66 11.34 -5.50
CA GLY A 30 9.32 10.22 -4.61
C GLY A 30 10.22 10.20 -3.38
N SER A 31 9.93 9.26 -2.46
CA SER A 31 10.76 9.04 -1.26
C SER A 31 10.94 10.28 -0.37
N GLY A 32 9.90 11.10 -0.22
CA GLY A 32 9.98 12.37 0.52
C GLY A 32 10.91 13.38 -0.15
N ASP A 33 10.76 13.55 -1.47
CA ASP A 33 11.57 14.41 -2.34
C ASP A 33 13.06 14.04 -2.43
N ARG A 34 13.41 12.82 -2.00
CA ARG A 34 14.80 12.32 -2.03
C ARG A 34 15.18 11.69 -3.36
N VAL A 35 14.21 11.19 -4.12
CA VAL A 35 14.45 10.56 -5.43
C VAL A 35 13.54 11.11 -6.50
N MET A 36 13.99 10.96 -7.73
CA MET A 36 13.16 11.06 -8.93
C MET A 36 12.94 9.65 -9.46
N TRP A 37 11.71 9.30 -9.85
CA TRP A 37 11.37 7.97 -10.37
C TRP A 37 10.38 8.03 -11.53
N GLU A 38 10.36 7.01 -12.37
CA GLU A 38 9.46 6.91 -13.54
C GLU A 38 9.02 5.45 -13.75
N ASN A 39 7.82 5.28 -14.33
CA ASN A 39 7.31 3.99 -14.78
C ASN A 39 7.82 3.65 -16.18
N ASN A 40 7.84 2.36 -16.50
CA ASN A 40 8.24 1.83 -17.80
C ASN A 40 9.66 2.25 -18.23
N CYS A 41 10.58 2.30 -17.27
CA CYS A 41 11.96 2.69 -17.50
C CYS A 41 12.97 1.77 -16.81
N GLY A 42 14.20 1.83 -17.27
CA GLY A 42 15.32 1.06 -16.71
C GLY A 42 16.66 1.76 -16.87
N PHE A 43 17.64 1.22 -16.16
CA PHE A 43 19.05 1.57 -16.29
C PHE A 43 19.85 0.28 -16.46
N ASN A 44 20.73 0.22 -17.47
CA ASN A 44 21.56 -0.96 -17.72
C ASN A 44 22.88 -0.88 -16.95
N GLY A 45 23.33 -2.04 -16.46
CA GLY A 45 24.62 -2.21 -15.79
C GLY A 45 24.71 -1.54 -14.41
N ASN A 46 25.94 -1.51 -13.90
CA ASN A 46 26.35 -0.87 -12.63
C ASN A 46 25.65 -1.40 -11.36
N ASP A 47 25.06 -2.59 -11.43
CA ASP A 47 24.45 -3.26 -10.28
C ASP A 47 25.50 -3.64 -9.25
N PHE A 48 25.36 -3.16 -8.01
CA PHE A 48 26.29 -3.49 -6.92
C PHE A 48 25.61 -4.29 -5.81
N ARG A 49 24.28 -4.21 -5.69
CA ARG A 49 23.47 -5.02 -4.79
C ARG A 49 22.03 -5.07 -5.28
N TRP A 50 21.27 -6.04 -4.78
CA TRP A 50 19.85 -6.15 -5.05
C TRP A 50 19.09 -6.50 -3.77
N MET A 51 17.79 -6.22 -3.78
CA MET A 51 16.86 -6.70 -2.76
C MET A 51 15.52 -7.02 -3.39
N SER A 52 14.76 -7.93 -2.80
CA SER A 52 13.34 -8.04 -3.09
C SER A 52 12.60 -6.86 -2.43
N GLY A 53 11.63 -6.28 -3.13
CA GLY A 53 10.91 -5.08 -2.67
C GLY A 53 9.97 -4.54 -3.74
N ILE A 54 9.22 -3.47 -3.42
CA ILE A 54 8.43 -2.72 -4.42
C ILE A 54 9.22 -1.53 -4.95
N PRO A 55 8.80 -0.91 -6.07
CA PRO A 55 9.47 0.27 -6.62
C PRO A 55 9.73 1.39 -5.60
N ASP A 56 8.78 1.65 -4.70
CA ASP A 56 8.87 2.74 -3.72
C ASP A 56 10.03 2.51 -2.73
N ASP A 57 10.25 1.27 -2.30
CA ASP A 57 11.35 0.91 -1.39
C ASP A 57 12.72 1.10 -2.05
N CYS A 58 12.81 0.87 -3.37
CA CYS A 58 14.05 1.04 -4.10
C CYS A 58 14.54 2.49 -4.01
N GLY A 59 13.62 3.46 -4.03
CA GLY A 59 13.93 4.87 -3.84
C GLY A 59 14.50 5.17 -2.46
N ASP A 60 13.80 4.74 -1.41
CA ASP A 60 14.17 5.03 -0.02
C ASP A 60 15.48 4.38 0.40
N VAL A 61 15.69 3.13 -0.01
CA VAL A 61 16.93 2.39 0.27
C VAL A 61 18.09 2.97 -0.52
N CYS A 62 17.88 3.35 -1.79
CA CYS A 62 18.92 3.98 -2.58
C CYS A 62 19.30 5.37 -2.06
N ALA A 63 18.32 6.15 -1.59
CA ALA A 63 18.58 7.47 -1.00
C ALA A 63 19.37 7.37 0.31
N SER A 64 19.10 6.35 1.12
CA SER A 64 19.77 6.10 2.41
C SER A 64 21.15 5.46 2.28
N ASP A 65 21.45 4.83 1.13
CA ASP A 65 22.75 4.21 0.84
C ASP A 65 23.63 5.18 0.04
N SER A 66 24.72 5.67 0.65
CA SER A 66 25.64 6.61 0.01
C SER A 66 26.26 6.09 -1.29
N THR A 67 26.34 4.77 -1.45
CA THR A 67 26.88 4.07 -2.63
C THR A 67 25.89 4.07 -3.79
N CYS A 68 24.58 4.10 -3.50
CA CYS A 68 23.54 3.98 -4.51
C CYS A 68 23.25 5.32 -5.17
N THR A 69 23.47 5.43 -6.48
CA THR A 69 23.19 6.66 -7.24
C THR A 69 21.85 6.59 -7.97
N HIS A 70 21.49 5.39 -8.40
CA HIS A 70 20.26 5.10 -9.13
C HIS A 70 19.83 3.65 -8.92
N TRP A 71 18.61 3.35 -9.32
CA TRP A 71 18.00 2.05 -9.10
C TRP A 71 17.06 1.69 -10.24
N MET A 72 16.83 0.39 -10.40
CA MET A 72 15.83 -0.16 -11.29
C MET A 72 15.05 -1.23 -10.55
N TRP A 73 13.74 -1.19 -10.61
CA TRP A 73 12.87 -2.25 -10.13
C TRP A 73 12.37 -3.09 -11.31
N THR A 74 12.33 -4.40 -11.13
CA THR A 74 11.75 -5.35 -12.09
C THR A 74 10.74 -6.26 -11.41
N ASN A 75 9.83 -6.84 -12.19
CA ASN A 75 8.91 -7.88 -11.74
C ASN A 75 9.55 -9.27 -11.54
N TYR A 76 10.88 -9.38 -11.70
CA TYR A 76 11.62 -10.63 -11.51
C TYR A 76 11.38 -11.19 -10.10
N ASN A 77 11.10 -12.49 -9.97
CA ASN A 77 10.87 -13.20 -8.70
C ASN A 77 9.93 -12.49 -7.71
N GLY A 78 8.89 -11.81 -8.20
CA GLY A 78 7.90 -11.15 -7.35
C GLY A 78 8.17 -9.66 -7.11
N GLY A 79 9.34 -9.15 -7.49
CA GLY A 79 9.74 -7.75 -7.34
C GLY A 79 11.17 -7.65 -6.83
N VAL A 80 12.07 -7.10 -7.65
CA VAL A 80 13.49 -6.92 -7.27
C VAL A 80 13.94 -5.50 -7.60
N CYS A 81 14.47 -4.82 -6.58
CA CYS A 81 15.27 -3.61 -6.70
C CYS A 81 16.70 -3.97 -7.03
N TRP A 82 17.18 -3.47 -8.15
CA TRP A 82 18.55 -3.51 -8.62
C TRP A 82 19.18 -2.15 -8.33
N PHE A 83 20.07 -2.10 -7.34
CA PHE A 83 20.72 -0.88 -6.91
C PHE A 83 22.03 -0.68 -7.65
N LYS A 84 22.23 0.55 -8.11
CA LYS A 84 23.30 0.89 -9.03
C LYS A 84 24.18 2.00 -8.49
N THR A 85 25.46 1.95 -8.84
CA THR A 85 26.46 2.91 -8.38
C THR A 85 27.13 3.65 -9.54
N GLY A 86 27.94 4.66 -9.22
CA GLY A 86 28.67 5.46 -10.21
C GLY A 86 27.78 6.36 -11.06
N THR A 87 28.26 6.72 -12.25
CA THR A 87 27.52 7.56 -13.19
C THR A 87 26.27 6.84 -13.67
N ARG A 88 25.12 7.52 -13.55
CA ARG A 88 23.84 7.01 -14.03
C ARG A 88 23.89 6.75 -15.53
N SER A 89 23.59 5.53 -15.95
CA SER A 89 23.51 5.17 -17.37
C SER A 89 22.31 5.84 -18.05
N ALA A 90 22.28 5.81 -19.39
CA ALA A 90 21.17 6.35 -20.15
C ALA A 90 19.87 5.61 -19.79
N LYS A 91 18.78 6.38 -19.58
CA LYS A 91 17.45 5.82 -19.36
C LYS A 91 17.04 5.02 -20.60
N ILE A 92 16.61 3.77 -20.40
CA ILE A 92 15.95 2.97 -21.42
C ILE A 92 14.45 2.90 -21.15
N SER A 93 13.65 2.73 -22.20
CA SER A 93 12.23 2.37 -22.07
C SER A 93 12.13 0.86 -21.87
N ASN A 94 11.47 0.45 -20.80
CA ASN A 94 11.29 -0.96 -20.48
C ASN A 94 9.93 -1.16 -19.79
N THR A 95 8.99 -1.84 -20.44
CA THR A 95 7.60 -1.94 -19.98
C THR A 95 7.49 -2.81 -18.72
N GLY A 96 6.76 -2.35 -17.71
CA GLY A 96 6.55 -3.09 -16.47
C GLY A 96 7.72 -3.04 -15.48
N THR A 97 8.66 -2.12 -15.68
CA THR A 97 9.77 -1.83 -14.76
C THR A 97 9.71 -0.39 -14.29
N ASN A 98 10.31 -0.10 -13.14
CA ASN A 98 10.42 1.25 -12.62
C ASN A 98 11.90 1.60 -12.48
N CYS A 99 12.25 2.86 -12.60
CA CYS A 99 13.63 3.27 -12.37
C CYS A 99 13.66 4.66 -11.73
N GLY A 100 14.72 4.93 -11.00
CA GLY A 100 14.87 6.22 -10.34
C GLY A 100 16.30 6.53 -9.96
N TYR A 101 16.51 7.74 -9.49
CA TYR A 101 17.81 8.24 -9.07
C TYR A 101 17.68 9.21 -7.91
N VAL A 102 18.74 9.25 -7.10
CA VAL A 102 18.77 10.08 -5.89
C VAL A 102 19.01 11.54 -6.28
N VAL A 103 18.23 12.45 -5.71
CA VAL A 103 18.39 13.91 -5.86
C VAL A 103 18.68 14.62 -4.54
N SER A 104 18.30 14.02 -3.41
CA SER A 104 18.67 14.49 -2.07
C SER A 104 18.91 13.31 -1.14
N ARG A 105 19.91 13.42 -0.28
CA ARG A 105 20.12 12.48 0.85
C ARG A 105 19.75 13.07 2.20
N THR A 106 19.45 14.36 2.22
CA THR A 106 18.95 15.04 3.40
C THR A 106 17.44 14.88 3.38
N GLU A 107 16.87 14.27 4.43
CA GLU A 107 15.42 14.30 4.62
C GLU A 107 14.97 15.76 4.67
N ALA A 108 13.92 16.10 3.93
CA ALA A 108 13.40 17.46 3.88
C ALA A 108 13.05 17.92 5.31
N ARG A 109 13.82 18.88 5.83
CA ARG A 109 13.62 19.44 7.16
C ARG A 109 12.38 20.34 7.16
N GLY A 110 11.31 19.85 7.76
CA GLY A 110 10.06 20.57 8.04
C GLY A 110 8.91 19.59 7.83
N GLN A 111 8.27 19.01 8.85
CA GLN A 111 7.72 19.59 10.07
C GLN A 111 8.28 18.89 11.31
N ALA A 112 8.74 19.67 12.29
CA ALA A 112 9.14 19.15 13.60
C ALA A 112 7.90 18.66 14.38
N PRO A 113 7.92 17.47 14.99
CA PRO A 113 7.04 17.18 16.11
C PRO A 113 7.52 17.99 17.32
N ALA A 114 6.58 18.59 18.05
CA ALA A 114 6.86 19.24 19.33
C ALA A 114 7.49 18.25 20.34
N PRO A 115 8.30 18.72 21.32
CA PRO A 115 8.91 17.84 22.30
C PRO A 115 7.85 17.37 23.31
N ALA A 116 7.38 16.13 23.16
CA ALA A 116 6.67 15.44 24.22
C ALA A 116 7.67 14.66 25.08
N THR A 117 8.14 15.31 26.14
CA THR A 117 8.70 14.63 27.29
C THR A 117 7.58 13.83 27.94
N ALA A 118 7.58 12.50 27.77
CA ALA A 118 6.84 11.60 28.63
C ALA A 118 7.61 10.28 28.76
N THR A 119 8.17 10.09 29.95
CA THR A 119 8.73 8.86 30.49
C THR A 119 7.91 7.64 30.07
N SER A 120 8.50 6.77 29.26
CA SER A 120 7.91 5.48 28.90
C SER A 120 8.03 4.53 30.09
N THR A 121 7.06 4.58 31.00
CA THR A 121 6.77 3.45 31.87
C THR A 121 6.16 2.37 30.97
N SER A 122 6.97 1.35 30.66
CA SER A 122 6.50 0.14 30.00
C SER A 122 5.45 -0.54 30.88
N THR A 123 4.19 -0.31 30.55
CA THR A 123 3.08 -1.16 30.97
C THR A 123 2.73 -2.07 29.80
N LEU A 124 3.19 -3.31 29.87
CA LEU A 124 2.58 -4.44 29.18
C LEU A 124 1.07 -4.41 29.47
N SER A 125 0.24 -4.05 28.49
CA SER A 125 -1.21 -4.31 28.53
C SER A 125 -1.88 -4.22 27.16
N ALA A 126 -2.63 -5.28 26.88
CA ALA A 126 -3.58 -5.55 25.81
C ALA A 126 -3.01 -5.85 24.41
N VAL A 127 -3.49 -6.97 23.86
CA VAL A 127 -3.34 -7.44 22.47
C VAL A 127 -4.16 -6.52 21.54
N SER A 128 -3.86 -5.22 21.56
CA SER A 128 -4.48 -4.25 20.66
C SER A 128 -4.00 -4.55 19.24
N GLY A 129 -4.95 -4.71 18.32
CA GLY A 129 -4.67 -4.83 16.89
C GLY A 129 -3.99 -3.58 16.33
N LEU A 130 -3.94 -3.48 15.00
CA LEU A 130 -3.31 -2.34 14.33
C LEU A 130 -3.88 -1.00 14.81
N SER A 131 -3.01 -0.02 15.02
CA SER A 131 -3.42 1.37 15.22
C SER A 131 -4.09 1.93 13.96
N SER A 132 -4.84 3.02 14.12
CA SER A 132 -5.45 3.73 12.97
C SER A 132 -4.40 4.18 11.94
N SER A 133 -3.19 4.53 12.40
CA SER A 133 -2.07 4.89 11.51
C SER A 133 -1.59 3.69 10.69
N GLU A 134 -1.41 2.53 11.33
CA GLU A 134 -0.97 1.31 10.66
C GLU A 134 -2.04 0.78 9.70
N MET A 135 -3.33 0.84 10.07
CA MET A 135 -4.43 0.51 9.15
C MET A 135 -4.45 1.44 7.93
N GLY A 136 -4.22 2.74 8.14
CA GLY A 136 -4.09 3.71 7.05
C GLY A 136 -2.90 3.42 6.13
N GLN A 137 -1.75 3.08 6.70
CA GLN A 137 -0.56 2.67 5.94
C GLN A 137 -0.83 1.39 5.13
N MET A 138 -1.45 0.38 5.75
CA MET A 138 -1.82 -0.88 5.11
C MET A 138 -2.73 -0.64 3.91
N LEU A 139 -3.81 0.15 4.09
CA LEU A 139 -4.72 0.51 3.01
C LEU A 139 -4.00 1.23 1.87
N SER A 140 -3.16 2.22 2.21
CA SER A 140 -2.39 2.98 1.23
C SER A 140 -1.49 2.08 0.39
N ARG A 141 -0.72 1.19 1.03
CA ARG A 141 0.16 0.23 0.34
C ARG A 141 -0.61 -0.72 -0.56
N ILE A 142 -1.73 -1.27 -0.07
CA ILE A 142 -2.56 -2.20 -0.86
C ILE A 142 -3.14 -1.48 -2.09
N ASN A 143 -3.65 -0.26 -1.91
CA ASN A 143 -4.26 0.50 -3.01
C ASN A 143 -3.21 0.99 -4.02
N ALA A 144 -2.02 1.40 -3.56
CA ALA A 144 -0.90 1.71 -4.45
C ALA A 144 -0.50 0.47 -5.28
N TYR A 145 -0.45 -0.70 -4.66
CA TYR A 145 -0.15 -1.96 -5.36
C TYR A 145 -1.25 -2.32 -6.38
N ARG A 146 -2.52 -2.21 -6.01
CA ARG A 146 -3.68 -2.47 -6.88
C ARG A 146 -3.73 -1.52 -8.08
N ALA A 147 -3.41 -0.24 -7.89
CA ALA A 147 -3.39 0.75 -8.96
C ALA A 147 -2.39 0.41 -10.07
N GLN A 148 -1.26 -0.24 -9.74
CA GLN A 148 -0.27 -0.71 -10.73
C GLN A 148 -0.85 -1.77 -11.70
N TYR A 149 -1.94 -2.44 -11.31
CA TYR A 149 -2.65 -3.44 -12.12
C TYR A 149 -3.98 -2.91 -12.66
N GLY A 150 -4.24 -1.60 -12.58
CA GLY A 150 -5.49 -1.00 -13.03
C GLY A 150 -6.71 -1.40 -12.20
N LEU A 151 -6.50 -1.90 -10.98
CA LEU A 151 -7.58 -2.34 -10.09
C LEU A 151 -8.11 -1.17 -9.25
N LYS A 152 -9.41 -1.22 -8.94
CA LYS A 152 -10.05 -0.24 -8.06
C LYS A 152 -9.48 -0.31 -6.65
N ALA A 153 -9.32 0.86 -6.04
CA ALA A 153 -8.95 1.00 -4.64
C ALA A 153 -10.00 0.34 -3.73
N LEU A 154 -9.54 -0.33 -2.69
CA LEU A 154 -10.35 -0.84 -1.59
C LEU A 154 -10.68 0.27 -0.61
N THR A 155 -11.79 0.10 0.11
CA THR A 155 -12.21 0.98 1.21
C THR A 155 -12.26 0.19 2.51
N ILE A 156 -11.84 0.79 3.64
CA ILE A 156 -11.99 0.14 4.94
C ILE A 156 -13.47 0.04 5.32
N ASP A 157 -13.90 -1.14 5.79
CA ASP A 157 -15.19 -1.35 6.45
C ASP A 157 -14.97 -1.79 7.90
N SER A 158 -15.62 -1.11 8.84
CA SER A 158 -15.43 -1.35 10.29
C SER A 158 -15.88 -2.74 10.74
N ARG A 159 -16.83 -3.37 10.04
CA ARG A 159 -17.27 -4.74 10.33
C ARG A 159 -16.18 -5.73 9.94
N LEU A 160 -15.51 -5.51 8.81
CA LEU A 160 -14.36 -6.32 8.39
C LEU A 160 -13.16 -6.14 9.33
N VAL A 161 -12.90 -4.92 9.80
CA VAL A 161 -11.87 -4.64 10.84
C VAL A 161 -12.20 -5.42 12.11
N THR A 162 -13.46 -5.41 12.54
CA THR A 162 -13.89 -6.16 13.73
C THR A 162 -13.68 -7.67 13.54
N ALA A 163 -14.06 -8.22 12.39
CA ALA A 163 -13.85 -9.64 12.07
C ALA A 163 -12.36 -10.03 12.07
N ALA A 164 -11.52 -9.22 11.43
CA ALA A 164 -10.08 -9.42 11.35
C ALA A 164 -9.42 -9.34 12.73
N SER A 165 -9.71 -8.28 13.50
CA SER A 165 -9.19 -8.08 14.86
C SER A 165 -9.56 -9.23 15.81
N LEU A 166 -10.80 -9.73 15.74
CA LEU A 166 -11.24 -10.87 16.55
C LEU A 166 -10.49 -12.15 16.19
N HIS A 167 -10.27 -12.41 14.90
CA HIS A 167 -9.54 -13.59 14.43
C HIS A 167 -8.04 -13.52 14.74
N SER A 168 -7.43 -12.34 14.62
CA SER A 168 -6.04 -12.10 15.02
C SER A 168 -5.84 -12.35 16.51
N ARG A 169 -6.77 -11.89 17.35
CA ARG A 169 -6.76 -12.19 18.80
C ARG A 169 -6.94 -13.67 19.10
N ASP A 170 -7.83 -14.36 18.37
CA ASP A 170 -7.99 -15.81 18.49
C ASP A 170 -6.67 -16.54 18.19
N GLN A 171 -6.03 -16.22 17.06
CA GLN A 171 -4.73 -16.80 16.66
C GLN A 171 -3.63 -16.54 17.69
N ALA A 172 -3.56 -15.31 18.23
CA ALA A 172 -2.59 -14.93 19.25
C ALA A 172 -2.79 -15.73 20.56
N ASN A 173 -4.04 -15.89 21.02
CA ASN A 173 -4.35 -16.62 22.25
C ASN A 173 -3.96 -18.10 22.21
N ARG A 174 -3.83 -18.67 21.01
CA ARG A 174 -3.42 -20.08 20.79
C ARG A 174 -2.06 -20.24 20.13
N CYS A 175 -1.31 -19.15 19.98
CA CYS A 175 0.02 -19.12 19.35
C CYS A 175 0.07 -19.87 18.00
N THR A 176 -1.00 -19.82 17.20
CA THR A 176 -1.10 -20.62 15.97
C THR A 176 -1.72 -19.78 14.84
N MET A 177 -1.01 -19.68 13.72
CA MET A 177 -1.57 -19.09 12.49
C MET A 177 -2.48 -20.09 11.77
N SER A 178 -3.70 -19.67 11.43
CA SER A 178 -4.65 -20.46 10.63
C SER A 178 -5.75 -19.59 10.04
N HIS A 179 -6.28 -19.98 8.88
CA HIS A 179 -7.52 -19.43 8.32
C HIS A 179 -8.78 -19.85 9.08
N THR A 180 -8.69 -20.94 9.86
CA THR A 180 -9.77 -21.47 10.69
C THR A 180 -9.65 -20.92 12.11
N GLY A 181 -10.74 -20.37 12.64
CA GLY A 181 -10.83 -19.94 14.04
C GLY A 181 -10.85 -21.12 15.00
N SER A 182 -10.52 -20.91 16.27
CA SER A 182 -10.53 -21.96 17.31
C SER A 182 -11.87 -22.69 17.46
N ASN A 183 -12.98 -22.02 17.13
CA ASN A 183 -14.32 -22.58 17.11
C ASN A 183 -14.70 -23.28 15.79
N GLY A 184 -13.73 -23.51 14.89
CA GLY A 184 -13.95 -24.11 13.56
C GLY A 184 -14.48 -23.14 12.50
N SER A 185 -14.69 -21.86 12.83
CA SER A 185 -15.21 -20.89 11.85
C SER A 185 -14.23 -20.62 10.71
N GLY A 186 -14.74 -20.54 9.49
CA GLY A 186 -14.04 -19.94 8.34
C GLY A 186 -14.27 -18.44 8.25
N VAL A 187 -13.51 -17.75 7.40
CA VAL A 187 -13.58 -16.29 7.22
C VAL A 187 -14.99 -15.78 6.94
N GLY A 188 -15.76 -16.47 6.09
CA GLY A 188 -17.12 -16.05 5.74
C GLY A 188 -18.07 -16.02 6.93
N TYR A 189 -17.97 -17.01 7.82
CA TYR A 189 -18.76 -17.03 9.07
C TYR A 189 -18.37 -15.84 9.97
N ARG A 190 -17.07 -15.57 10.09
CA ARG A 190 -16.58 -14.46 10.94
C ARG A 190 -17.04 -13.09 10.42
N ILE A 191 -17.05 -12.90 9.10
CA ILE A 191 -17.54 -11.68 8.44
C ILE A 191 -19.06 -11.54 8.63
N ASN A 192 -19.85 -12.59 8.35
CA ASN A 192 -21.31 -12.58 8.52
C ASN A 192 -21.71 -12.31 9.97
N ALA A 193 -20.94 -12.81 10.95
CA ALA A 193 -21.18 -12.55 12.37
C ALA A 193 -21.06 -11.06 12.75
N GLN A 194 -20.41 -10.23 11.91
CA GLN A 194 -20.35 -8.78 12.07
C GLN A 194 -21.43 -8.03 11.27
N GLY A 195 -22.36 -8.76 10.63
CA GLY A 195 -23.43 -8.18 9.81
C GLY A 195 -22.93 -7.57 8.50
N TYR A 196 -21.88 -8.14 7.90
CA TYR A 196 -21.40 -7.75 6.57
C TYR A 196 -21.80 -8.82 5.55
N ASP A 197 -22.65 -8.45 4.60
CA ASP A 197 -23.03 -9.31 3.48
C ASP A 197 -21.99 -9.22 2.37
N PHE A 198 -21.58 -10.36 1.82
CA PHE A 198 -20.57 -10.44 0.77
C PHE A 198 -20.84 -11.58 -0.22
N GLU A 199 -20.36 -11.42 -1.46
CA GLU A 199 -20.36 -12.48 -2.47
C GLU A 199 -19.04 -13.26 -2.45
N VAL A 200 -17.92 -12.55 -2.31
CA VAL A 200 -16.57 -13.11 -2.28
C VAL A 200 -15.81 -12.54 -1.09
N ALA A 201 -15.15 -13.43 -0.34
CA ALA A 201 -14.21 -13.06 0.72
C ALA A 201 -12.84 -13.66 0.42
N LYS A 202 -11.79 -12.87 0.66
CA LYS A 202 -10.39 -13.28 0.58
C LYS A 202 -9.73 -12.98 1.92
N GLU A 203 -8.83 -13.83 2.37
CA GLU A 203 -8.15 -13.65 3.65
C GLU A 203 -6.64 -13.82 3.47
N ASN A 204 -5.88 -12.86 3.98
CA ASN A 204 -4.46 -13.00 4.20
C ASN A 204 -4.19 -12.96 5.71
N VAL A 205 -3.30 -13.82 6.20
CA VAL A 205 -2.86 -13.85 7.60
C VAL A 205 -1.35 -13.66 7.65
N ALA A 206 -0.85 -13.00 8.70
CA ALA A 206 0.57 -12.75 8.92
C ALA A 206 0.88 -12.81 10.43
N ALA A 207 2.10 -13.23 10.79
CA ALA A 207 2.62 -13.16 12.14
C ALA A 207 4.15 -13.09 12.12
N GLY A 208 4.72 -12.37 13.09
CA GLY A 208 6.17 -12.24 13.28
C GLY A 208 6.85 -11.10 12.52
N GLN A 209 6.10 -10.35 11.71
CA GLN A 209 6.58 -9.14 11.05
C GLN A 209 6.55 -7.94 12.02
N ASN A 210 7.49 -7.01 11.86
CA ASN A 210 7.65 -5.87 12.79
C ASN A 210 7.08 -4.56 12.23
N SER A 211 6.60 -4.56 10.99
CA SER A 211 6.08 -3.38 10.31
C SER A 211 5.02 -3.74 9.25
N VAL A 212 4.23 -2.75 8.84
CA VAL A 212 3.31 -2.89 7.71
C VAL A 212 4.05 -3.26 6.43
N ASP A 213 5.23 -2.70 6.20
CA ASP A 213 6.03 -2.95 5.00
C ASP A 213 6.55 -4.40 4.96
N ASP A 214 6.92 -4.98 6.11
CA ASP A 214 7.29 -6.39 6.22
C ASP A 214 6.10 -7.33 5.93
N VAL A 215 4.91 -7.03 6.48
CA VAL A 215 3.67 -7.81 6.24
C VAL A 215 3.33 -7.79 4.76
N MET A 216 3.35 -6.59 4.19
CA MET A 216 3.08 -6.39 2.78
C MET A 216 4.10 -7.22 1.97
N THR A 217 5.40 -7.04 2.17
CA THR A 217 6.45 -7.78 1.45
C THR A 217 6.22 -9.30 1.49
N ALA A 218 5.85 -9.84 2.66
CA ALA A 218 5.53 -11.26 2.83
C ALA A 218 4.31 -11.70 1.98
N TRP A 219 3.26 -10.89 1.93
CA TRP A 219 2.06 -11.19 1.14
C TRP A 219 2.28 -11.10 -0.37
N TRP A 220 3.02 -10.13 -0.91
CA TRP A 220 3.22 -10.06 -2.38
C TRP A 220 4.16 -11.14 -2.88
N ASN A 221 5.13 -11.57 -2.07
CA ASN A 221 6.06 -12.64 -2.42
C ASN A 221 5.43 -14.05 -2.31
N SER A 222 4.22 -14.13 -1.77
CA SER A 222 3.45 -15.38 -1.70
C SER A 222 2.36 -15.40 -2.77
N PRO A 223 2.38 -16.33 -3.74
CA PRO A 223 1.41 -16.35 -4.84
C PRO A 223 -0.06 -16.34 -4.39
N GLY A 224 -0.41 -17.08 -3.33
CA GLY A 224 -1.76 -17.13 -2.79
C GLY A 224 -2.20 -15.80 -2.17
N HIS A 225 -1.36 -15.21 -1.32
CA HIS A 225 -1.68 -13.92 -0.69
C HIS A 225 -1.69 -12.77 -1.71
N ARG A 226 -0.78 -12.79 -2.70
CA ARG A 226 -0.76 -11.83 -3.81
C ARG A 226 -2.03 -11.90 -4.65
N ALA A 227 -2.53 -13.10 -4.94
CA ALA A 227 -3.78 -13.27 -5.68
C ALA A 227 -4.97 -12.63 -4.94
N ASN A 228 -4.99 -12.70 -3.61
CA ASN A 228 -6.01 -12.03 -2.81
C ASN A 228 -5.91 -10.50 -2.90
N LEU A 229 -4.69 -9.94 -2.80
CA LEU A 229 -4.45 -8.49 -2.93
C LEU A 229 -4.87 -7.94 -4.30
N LEU A 230 -4.69 -8.73 -5.36
CA LEU A 230 -5.02 -8.37 -6.74
C LEU A 230 -6.40 -8.86 -7.21
N SER A 231 -7.24 -9.35 -6.30
CA SER A 231 -8.59 -9.79 -6.63
C SER A 231 -9.43 -8.60 -7.09
N SER A 232 -10.00 -8.67 -8.30
CA SER A 232 -10.98 -7.68 -8.81
C SER A 232 -12.32 -7.75 -8.07
N ASP A 233 -12.59 -8.88 -7.43
CA ASP A 233 -13.92 -9.22 -6.91
C ASP A 233 -14.17 -8.71 -5.48
N VAL A 234 -13.27 -7.87 -4.96
CA VAL A 234 -13.36 -7.27 -3.63
C VAL A 234 -13.31 -5.75 -3.73
N SER A 235 -14.13 -5.09 -2.91
CA SER A 235 -14.23 -3.62 -2.85
C SER A 235 -13.91 -3.05 -1.46
N TYR A 236 -13.94 -3.90 -0.43
CA TYR A 236 -13.74 -3.50 0.96
C TYR A 236 -12.69 -4.36 1.64
N VAL A 237 -12.08 -3.83 2.70
CA VAL A 237 -11.04 -4.51 3.47
C VAL A 237 -11.16 -4.17 4.96
N GLY A 238 -10.60 -5.02 5.81
CA GLY A 238 -10.40 -4.76 7.24
C GLY A 238 -9.14 -5.48 7.72
N PHE A 239 -8.50 -4.92 8.74
CA PHE A 239 -7.22 -5.40 9.30
C PHE A 239 -7.33 -5.55 10.82
#